data_AF-A0A134A989-F1
#
_entry.id   AF-A0A134A989-F1
#
_cell.length_a   1.000
_cell.length_b   1.000
_cell.length_c   1.000
_cell.angle_alpha   90.00
_cell.angle_beta   90.00
_cell.angle_gamma   90.00
#
_symmetry.space_group_name_H-M   'P 1'
#
loop_
_entity.id
_entity.type
_entity.pdbx_description
1 polymer ?
#
loop_
_entity_poly.entity_id
_entity_poly.type
_entity_poly.pdbx_seq_one_letter_code
_entity_poly.pdbx_strand_id
1 'polypeptide(L)'
;MLPFESALAQSGLAPVTKRRAVMLYSVVFGQQEFNWGNVSKATGLSRRSSFELIKKLKETGLVNSADGRGRGAYRFVPARKPFES
;
A
#
# COMPACT_ATOMS: atom_id res chain seq x y z
N MET A 1 17.50 4.48 4.01
CA MET A 1 16.08 4.08 4.03
C MET A 1 15.38 5.00 3.06
N LEU A 2 14.69 4.48 2.04
CA LEU A 2 13.90 5.34 1.17
C LEU A 2 12.51 5.54 1.80
N PRO A 3 12.07 6.79 2.00
CA PRO A 3 10.69 7.08 2.40
C PRO A 3 9.69 6.36 1.47
N PHE A 4 8.50 6.02 1.98
CA PHE A 4 7.42 5.41 1.18
C PHE A 4 7.21 6.15 -0.14
N GLU A 5 7.25 7.48 -0.10
CA GLU A 5 7.11 8.36 -1.26
C GLU A 5 8.19 8.12 -2.32
N SER A 6 9.44 7.86 -1.92
CA SER A 6 10.54 7.57 -2.84
C SER A 6 10.40 6.18 -3.48
N ALA A 7 10.01 5.16 -2.70
CA ALA A 7 9.71 3.83 -3.23
C ALA A 7 8.51 3.85 -4.19
N LEU A 8 7.49 4.65 -3.86
CA LEU A 8 6.34 4.88 -4.71
C LEU A 8 6.70 5.65 -5.99
N ALA A 9 7.58 6.65 -5.89
CA ALA A 9 8.07 7.40 -7.06
C ALA A 9 8.81 6.49 -8.05
N GLN A 10 9.65 5.59 -7.53
CA GLN A 10 10.39 4.60 -8.33
C GLN A 10 9.51 3.43 -8.81
N SER A 11 8.31 3.25 -8.27
CA SER A 11 7.39 2.23 -8.76
C SER A 11 6.96 2.51 -10.21
N GLY A 12 6.78 1.46 -11.01
CA GLY A 12 6.23 1.52 -12.36
C GLY A 12 4.71 1.80 -12.41
N LEU A 13 4.10 2.24 -11.30
CA LEU A 13 2.67 2.47 -11.21
C LEU A 13 2.23 3.71 -11.99
N ALA A 14 1.01 3.67 -12.52
CA ALA A 14 0.39 4.83 -13.16
C ALA A 14 0.26 6.01 -12.17
N PRO A 15 0.35 7.28 -12.63
CA PRO A 15 0.26 8.45 -11.77
C PRO A 15 -1.00 8.48 -10.88
N VAL A 16 -2.15 8.06 -11.43
CA VAL A 16 -3.41 7.96 -10.67
C VAL A 16 -3.33 6.94 -9.54
N THR A 17 -2.62 5.83 -9.74
CA THR A 17 -2.40 4.80 -8.72
C THR A 17 -1.46 5.31 -7.65
N LYS A 18 -0.38 6.03 -8.03
CA LYS A 18 0.52 6.69 -7.08
C LYS A 18 -0.23 7.67 -6.19
N ARG A 19 -1.05 8.56 -6.78
CA ARG A 19 -1.87 9.52 -6.02
C ARG A 19 -2.77 8.83 -4.99
N ARG A 20 -3.43 7.75 -5.37
CA ARG A 20 -4.29 6.96 -4.47
C ARG A 20 -3.51 6.25 -3.37
N ALA A 21 -2.30 5.79 -3.67
CA ALA A 21 -1.41 5.18 -2.69
C ALA A 21 -0.96 6.21 -1.64
N VAL A 22 -0.65 7.45 -2.06
CA VAL A 22 -0.37 8.56 -1.14
C VAL A 22 -1.59 8.86 -0.27
N MET A 23 -2.79 8.98 -0.84
CA MET A 23 -4.02 9.22 -0.07
C MET A 23 -4.26 8.13 0.98
N LEU A 24 -4.09 6.86 0.61
CA LEU A 24 -4.17 5.74 1.55
C LEU A 24 -3.12 5.88 2.65
N TYR A 25 -1.86 6.11 2.28
CA TYR A 25 -0.76 6.24 3.23
C TYR A 25 -1.04 7.36 4.24
N SER A 26 -1.46 8.55 3.81
CA SER A 26 -1.79 9.66 4.70
C SER A 26 -2.89 9.34 5.71
N VAL A 27 -3.85 8.45 5.38
CA VAL A 27 -4.96 8.09 6.28
C VAL A 27 -4.56 7.01 7.28
N VAL A 28 -3.65 6.10 6.92
CA VAL A 28 -3.27 4.96 7.76
C VAL A 28 -1.83 5.03 8.26
N PHE A 29 -1.13 6.14 8.00
CA PHE A 29 0.22 6.38 8.49
C PHE A 29 0.22 6.38 10.02
N GLY A 30 0.90 5.39 10.63
CA GLY A 30 0.89 5.14 12.07
C GLY A 30 0.02 3.94 12.51
N GLN A 31 -0.82 3.40 11.62
CA GLN A 31 -1.49 2.12 11.84
C GLN A 31 -0.53 0.97 11.49
N GLN A 32 -0.52 -0.10 12.30
CA GLN A 32 0.25 -1.30 11.97
C GLN A 32 -0.32 -2.03 10.74
N GLU A 33 -1.64 -1.98 10.57
CA GLU A 33 -2.37 -2.72 9.55
C GLU A 33 -3.53 -1.87 9.00
N PHE A 34 -3.92 -2.12 7.76
CA PHE A 34 -5.08 -1.55 7.09
C PHE A 34 -5.82 -2.64 6.30
N ASN A 35 -7.08 -2.39 5.96
CA ASN A 35 -7.89 -3.28 5.12
C ASN A 35 -8.51 -2.54 3.94
N TRP A 36 -9.22 -3.27 3.07
CA TRP A 36 -9.90 -2.69 1.91
C TRP A 36 -10.88 -1.56 2.28
N GLY A 37 -11.47 -1.58 3.48
CA GLY A 37 -12.36 -0.54 3.98
C GLY A 37 -11.62 0.77 4.25
N ASN A 38 -10.39 0.71 4.78
CA ASN A 38 -9.52 1.88 4.89
C ASN A 38 -9.19 2.46 3.51
N VAL A 39 -8.91 1.59 2.54
CA VAL A 39 -8.64 2.01 1.15
C VAL A 39 -9.84 2.71 0.53
N SER A 40 -11.03 2.12 0.70
CA SER A 40 -12.27 2.71 0.21
C SER A 40 -12.52 4.08 0.85
N LYS A 41 -12.36 4.20 2.18
CA LYS A 41 -12.50 5.48 2.90
C LYS A 41 -11.48 6.53 2.43
N ALA A 42 -10.23 6.14 2.21
CA ALA A 42 -9.17 7.07 1.84
C ALA A 42 -9.28 7.55 0.39
N THR A 43 -9.83 6.74 -0.51
CA THR A 43 -9.75 6.99 -1.96
C THR A 43 -11.11 7.16 -2.65
N GLY A 44 -12.22 6.91 -1.94
CA GLY A 44 -13.58 6.88 -2.50
C GLY A 44 -13.83 5.68 -3.43
N LEU A 45 -12.92 4.70 -3.46
CA LEU A 45 -13.03 3.55 -4.35
C LEU A 45 -14.07 2.54 -3.87
N SER A 46 -14.74 1.90 -4.83
CA SER A 46 -15.55 0.72 -4.59
C SER A 46 -14.72 -0.40 -3.94
N ARG A 47 -15.39 -1.40 -3.34
CA ARG A 47 -14.73 -2.57 -2.76
C ARG A 47 -13.83 -3.27 -3.78
N ARG A 48 -14.32 -3.54 -4.99
CA ARG A 48 -13.54 -4.21 -6.05
C ARG A 48 -12.32 -3.38 -6.45
N SER A 49 -12.50 -2.09 -6.69
CA SER A 49 -11.40 -1.19 -7.06
C SER A 49 -10.37 -1.01 -5.94
N SER A 50 -10.80 -1.11 -4.68
CA SER A 50 -9.91 -1.08 -3.52
C SER A 50 -9.02 -2.32 -3.47
N PHE A 51 -9.57 -3.51 -3.73
CA PHE A 51 -8.77 -4.74 -3.86
C PHE A 51 -7.79 -4.68 -5.03
N GLU A 52 -8.20 -4.13 -6.18
CA GLU A 52 -7.29 -3.93 -7.32
C GLU A 52 -6.14 -2.98 -6.98
N LEU A 53 -6.41 -1.90 -6.23
CA LEU A 53 -5.37 -1.00 -5.76
C LEU A 53 -4.39 -1.73 -4.82
N ILE A 54 -4.90 -2.49 -3.85
CA ILE A 54 -4.06 -3.27 -2.93
C ILE A 54 -3.22 -4.29 -3.68
N LYS A 55 -3.80 -4.99 -4.67
CA LYS A 55 -3.10 -5.96 -5.51
C LYS A 55 -1.92 -5.32 -6.23
N LYS A 56 -2.14 -4.18 -6.90
CA LYS A 56 -1.07 -3.43 -7.59
C LYS A 56 0.04 -2.99 -6.64
N LEU A 57 -0.31 -2.50 -5.45
CA LEU A 57 0.69 -2.11 -4.43
C LEU A 57 1.48 -3.32 -3.92
N LYS A 58 0.83 -4.48 -3.79
CA LYS A 58 1.48 -5.73 -3.41
C LYS A 58 2.43 -6.25 -4.49
N GLU A 59 2.05 -6.16 -5.76
CA GLU A 59 2.90 -6.51 -6.91
C GLU A 59 4.19 -5.67 -6.95
N THR A 60 4.13 -4.42 -6.47
CA THR A 60 5.32 -3.55 -6.34
C THR A 60 6.13 -3.75 -5.07
N GLY A 61 5.71 -4.64 -4.17
CA GLY A 61 6.36 -4.85 -2.88
C GLY A 61 6.17 -3.71 -1.87
N LEU A 62 5.30 -2.73 -2.15
CA LEU A 62 4.98 -1.62 -1.24
C LEU A 62 4.06 -2.06 -0.09
N VAL A 63 3.29 -3.12 -0.29
CA VAL A 63 2.30 -3.64 0.66
C VAL A 63 2.42 -5.16 0.76
N ASN A 64 2.30 -5.70 1.97
CA ASN A 64 2.22 -7.14 2.21
C ASN A 64 0.96 -7.48 3.00
N SER A 65 0.57 -8.76 2.94
CA SER A 65 -0.46 -9.30 3.84
C SER A 65 0.09 -9.30 5.28
N ALA A 66 -0.77 -9.01 6.25
CA ALA A 66 -0.44 -9.20 7.65
C ALA A 66 -0.69 -10.67 8.03
N ASP A 67 0.33 -11.34 8.57
CA ASP A 67 0.25 -12.77 8.88
C ASP A 67 -0.65 -13.01 10.11
N GLY A 68 -1.45 -14.08 10.08
CA GLY A 68 -2.17 -14.58 11.26
C GLY A 68 -3.56 -13.97 11.57
N ARG A 69 -4.05 -12.96 10.83
CA ARG A 69 -5.38 -12.36 11.06
C ARG A 69 -6.27 -12.32 9.83
N GLY A 70 -6.71 -13.49 9.37
CA GLY A 70 -7.80 -13.63 8.40
C GLY A 70 -7.57 -12.96 7.02
N ARG A 71 -8.46 -13.25 6.06
CA ARG A 71 -8.40 -12.65 4.72
C ARG A 71 -8.79 -11.17 4.80
N GLY A 72 -7.83 -10.25 4.82
CA GLY A 72 -8.12 -8.82 4.58
C GLY A 72 -7.27 -7.77 5.29
N ALA A 73 -6.32 -8.16 6.14
CA ALA A 73 -5.36 -7.23 6.73
C ALA A 73 -4.08 -7.12 5.87
N TYR A 74 -3.63 -5.89 5.66
CA TYR A 74 -2.47 -5.52 4.87
C TYR A 74 -1.62 -4.53 5.66
N ARG A 75 -0.32 -4.50 5.39
CA ARG A 75 0.62 -3.56 5.99
C ARG A 75 1.52 -2.98 4.92
N PHE A 76 1.91 -1.72 5.10
CA PHE A 76 2.98 -1.16 4.28
C PHE A 76 4.29 -1.86 4.61
N VAL A 77 5.02 -2.22 3.57
CA VAL A 77 6.37 -2.77 3.74
C VAL A 77 7.26 -1.56 4.02
N PRO A 78 7.89 -1.46 5.22
CA PRO A 78 8.94 -0.48 5.41
C PRO A 78 10.02 -0.79 4.36
N ALA A 79 10.35 0.18 3.52
CA ALA A 79 11.30 0.00 2.42
C ALA A 79 12.58 -0.65 2.96
N ARG A 80 12.76 -1.96 2.71
CA ARG A 80 13.95 -2.68 3.18
C ARG A 80 15.17 -2.03 2.53
N LYS A 81 16.27 -1.93 3.30
CA LYS A 81 17.60 -1.62 2.76
C LYS A 81 17.86 -2.50 1.53
N PRO A 82 18.57 -1.99 0.51
CA PRO A 82 19.01 -2.83 -0.60
C PRO A 82 19.75 -4.04 -0.03
N PHE A 83 19.53 -5.20 -0.64
CA PHE A 83 20.23 -6.44 -0.30
C PHE A 83 21.74 -6.18 -0.25
N GLU A 84 22.38 -6.50 0.88
CA GLU A 84 23.80 -6.86 0.87
C GLU A 84 23.89 -8.27 0.29
N SER A 85 24.43 -8.39 -0.92
CA SER A 85 25.29 -9.48 -1.41
C SER A 85 25.87 -9.08 -2.75
#